data_AF-A0A927RD02-F1
#
_entry.id   AF-A0A927RD02-F1
#
_cell.length_a   1.000
_cell.length_b   1.000
_cell.length_c   1.000
_cell.angle_alpha   90.00
_cell.angle_beta   90.00
_cell.angle_gamma   90.00
#
_symmetry.space_group_name_H-M   'P 1'
#
loop_
_entity.id
_entity.type
_entity.pdbx_description
1 polymer ?
#
loop_
_entity_poly.entity_id
_entity_poly.type
_entity_poly.pdbx_seq_one_letter_code
_entity_poly.pdbx_strand_id
1 'polypeptide(L)'
;MSWLRKVFGGKDDLAPSAPLDLDVEQRKEQLLRLEGVLDRLVEVMKDNQTRMANPAWKERMAEYRRLSGESYRLRAGGFTREQLLDLAFEIRPVFGGELPEDVRVVEPLQTQLLEAAAEIQGVLPGERPGG
;
A
#
# COMPACT_ATOMS: atom_id res chain seq x y z
N MET A 1 -13.81 14.57 4.43
CA MET A 1 -14.02 13.10 4.26
C MET A 1 -15.08 12.79 3.18
N SER A 2 -14.93 13.29 1.95
CA SER A 2 -15.94 13.11 0.87
C SER A 2 -15.37 12.45 -0.41
N TRP A 3 -14.07 12.15 -0.46
CA TRP A 3 -13.42 11.60 -1.65
C TRP A 3 -13.58 10.08 -1.79
N LEU A 4 -13.64 9.35 -0.67
CA LEU A 4 -13.82 7.89 -0.64
C LEU A 4 -15.16 7.46 -1.28
N ARG A 5 -16.25 8.20 -1.04
CA ARG A 5 -17.59 7.81 -1.53
C ARG A 5 -17.75 7.91 -3.05
N LYS A 6 -16.89 8.69 -3.74
CA LYS A 6 -16.99 8.92 -5.18
C LYS A 6 -16.33 7.80 -6.01
N VAL A 7 -15.51 6.96 -5.38
CA VAL A 7 -14.90 5.77 -6.00
C VAL A 7 -15.82 4.54 -5.89
N PHE A 8 -16.78 4.52 -4.95
CA PHE A 8 -17.69 3.39 -4.72
C PHE A 8 -19.06 3.52 -5.43
N GLY A 9 -19.26 4.52 -6.28
CA GLY A 9 -20.53 4.76 -6.95
C GLY A 9 -20.49 4.42 -8.43
N GLY A 10 -20.83 3.18 -8.80
CA GLY A 10 -20.87 2.81 -10.22
C GLY A 10 -21.29 1.38 -10.52
N LYS A 11 -22.61 1.15 -10.46
CA LYS A 11 -23.41 0.30 -11.36
C LYS A 11 -23.04 -1.20 -11.51
N ASP A 12 -24.01 -1.99 -11.04
CA ASP A 12 -24.35 -3.36 -11.39
C ASP A 12 -23.96 -3.77 -12.84
N ASP A 13 -22.82 -4.45 -12.98
CA ASP A 13 -22.43 -5.21 -14.18
C ASP A 13 -21.99 -6.61 -13.70
N LEU A 14 -22.95 -7.53 -13.56
CA LEU A 14 -22.73 -8.95 -13.23
C LEU A 14 -22.14 -9.76 -14.39
N ALA A 15 -21.63 -9.09 -15.43
CA ALA A 15 -20.81 -9.75 -16.45
C ALA A 15 -19.39 -9.91 -15.88
N PRO A 16 -18.77 -11.10 -15.94
CA PRO A 16 -17.37 -11.22 -15.59
C PRO A 16 -16.57 -10.28 -16.49
N SER A 17 -15.93 -9.27 -15.90
CA SER A 17 -14.99 -8.41 -16.61
C SER A 17 -14.00 -9.28 -17.38
N ALA A 18 -13.75 -8.94 -18.65
CA ALA A 18 -12.74 -9.64 -19.43
C ALA A 18 -11.41 -9.70 -18.65
N PRO A 19 -10.64 -10.80 -18.74
CA PRO A 19 -9.37 -10.93 -18.05
C PRO A 19 -8.50 -9.70 -18.32
N LEU A 20 -8.03 -9.05 -17.25
CA LEU A 20 -7.06 -7.97 -17.37
C LEU A 20 -5.69 -8.61 -17.61
N ASP A 21 -5.02 -8.23 -18.70
CA ASP A 21 -3.61 -8.55 -18.90
C ASP A 21 -2.78 -7.59 -18.05
N LEU A 22 -2.11 -8.11 -17.02
CA LEU A 22 -1.33 -7.29 -16.10
C LEU A 22 -0.08 -6.73 -16.77
N ASP A 23 0.16 -5.44 -16.58
CA ASP A 23 1.43 -4.81 -16.94
C ASP A 23 2.48 -5.20 -15.90
N VAL A 24 3.12 -6.36 -16.12
CA VAL A 24 4.03 -6.97 -15.15
C VAL A 24 5.18 -6.03 -14.77
N GLU A 25 5.76 -5.30 -15.73
CA GLU A 25 6.90 -4.43 -15.45
C GLU A 25 6.46 -3.20 -14.66
N GLN A 26 5.35 -2.56 -15.03
CA GLN A 26 4.83 -1.43 -14.26
C GLN A 26 4.42 -1.84 -12.84
N ARG A 27 3.83 -3.04 -12.66
CA ARG A 27 3.48 -3.57 -11.33
C ARG A 27 4.70 -3.88 -10.48
N LYS A 28 5.81 -4.38 -11.07
CA LYS A 28 7.07 -4.56 -10.34
C LYS A 28 7.65 -3.23 -9.84
N GLU A 29 7.56 -2.17 -10.63
CA GLU A 29 7.98 -0.83 -10.20
C GLU A 29 7.12 -0.29 -9.04
N GLN A 30 5.81 -0.50 -9.09
CA GLN A 30 4.90 -0.15 -8.00
C GLN A 30 5.24 -0.91 -6.71
N LEU A 31 5.50 -2.22 -6.79
CA LEU A 31 5.92 -3.03 -5.64
C LEU A 31 7.28 -2.58 -5.08
N LEU A 32 8.25 -2.23 -5.93
CA LEU A 32 9.55 -1.71 -5.49
C LEU A 32 9.40 -0.37 -4.75
N ARG A 33 8.51 0.49 -5.23
CA ARG A 33 8.20 1.76 -4.56
C ARG A 33 7.55 1.52 -3.20
N LEU A 34 6.58 0.60 -3.12
CA LEU A 34 5.92 0.22 -1.87
C LEU A 34 6.93 -0.31 -0.84
N GLU A 35 7.81 -1.23 -1.26
CA GLU A 35 8.93 -1.76 -0.46
C GLU A 35 9.79 -0.64 0.11
N GLY A 36 10.27 0.27 -0.75
CA GLY A 36 11.12 1.38 -0.35
C GLY A 36 10.45 2.35 0.64
N VAL A 37 9.15 2.62 0.50
CA VAL A 37 8.42 3.48 1.44
C VAL A 37 8.21 2.78 2.78
N LEU A 38 7.86 1.49 2.79
CA LEU A 38 7.70 0.69 4.01
C LEU A 38 9.00 0.63 4.80
N ASP A 39 10.13 0.38 4.14
CA ASP A 39 11.44 0.30 4.79
C ASP A 39 11.85 1.65 5.40
N ARG A 40 11.67 2.75 4.65
CA ARG A 40 11.95 4.10 5.16
C ARG A 40 11.05 4.48 6.32
N LEU A 41 9.77 4.11 6.26
CA LEU A 41 8.82 4.36 7.34
C LEU A 41 9.25 3.63 8.62
N VAL A 42 9.67 2.36 8.50
CA VAL A 42 10.18 1.58 9.62
C VAL A 42 11.41 2.21 10.26
N GLU A 43 12.37 2.71 9.46
CA GLU A 43 13.55 3.37 10.02
C GLU A 43 13.20 4.68 10.72
N VAL A 44 12.33 5.52 10.14
CA VAL A 44 11.85 6.73 10.83
C VAL A 44 11.11 6.38 12.13
N MET A 45 10.30 5.31 12.13
CA MET A 45 9.61 4.87 13.34
C MET A 45 10.57 4.40 14.43
N LYS A 46 11.66 3.73 14.03
CA LYS A 46 12.70 3.22 14.92
C LYS A 46 13.48 4.35 15.60
N ASP A 47 13.65 5.48 14.93
CA ASP A 47 14.37 6.63 15.46
C ASP A 47 13.62 7.31 16.61
N ASN A 48 12.30 7.12 16.73
CA ASN A 48 11.52 7.57 17.88
C ASN A 48 11.72 6.64 19.10
N GLN A 49 12.85 6.81 19.80
CA GLN A 49 13.23 6.01 20.96
C GLN A 49 12.18 6.02 22.09
N THR A 50 11.47 7.13 22.27
CA THR A 50 10.41 7.24 23.28
C THR A 50 9.26 6.27 23.00
N ARG A 51 8.88 6.09 21.73
CA ARG A 51 7.81 5.17 21.32
C ARG A 51 8.27 3.72 21.28
N MET A 52 9.58 3.44 21.34
CA MET A 52 10.11 2.06 21.40
C MET A 52 9.79 1.32 22.70
N ALA A 53 9.21 1.96 23.71
CA ALA A 53 8.63 1.26 24.86
C ALA A 53 7.18 0.76 24.58
N ASN A 54 6.50 1.30 23.56
CA ASN A 54 5.12 0.97 23.24
C ASN A 54 5.03 -0.32 22.40
N PRO A 55 4.34 -1.39 22.88
CA PRO A 55 4.16 -2.63 22.11
C PRO A 55 3.45 -2.42 20.77
N ALA A 56 2.40 -1.60 20.73
CA ALA A 56 1.64 -1.34 19.51
C ALA A 56 2.49 -0.65 18.43
N TRP A 57 3.47 0.18 18.84
CA TRP A 57 4.43 0.79 17.92
C TRP A 57 5.33 -0.27 17.26
N LYS A 58 5.85 -1.20 18.08
CA LYS A 58 6.68 -2.31 17.58
C LYS A 58 5.89 -3.25 16.68
N GLU A 59 4.65 -3.57 17.05
CA GLU A 59 3.77 -4.40 16.24
C GLU A 59 3.52 -3.76 14.87
N ARG A 60 3.22 -2.46 14.83
CA ARG A 60 3.06 -1.71 13.57
C ARG A 60 4.34 -1.74 12.71
N MET A 61 5.52 -1.58 13.32
CA MET A 61 6.79 -1.71 12.60
C MET A 61 7.02 -3.14 12.07
N ALA A 62 6.67 -4.17 12.86
CA ALA A 62 6.80 -5.56 12.45
C ALA A 62 5.86 -5.90 11.28
N GLU A 63 4.64 -5.36 11.30
CA GLU A 63 3.68 -5.45 10.20
C GLU A 63 4.24 -4.83 8.91
N TYR A 64 4.80 -3.62 8.98
CA TYR A 64 5.42 -2.98 7.81
C TYR A 64 6.62 -3.75 7.26
N ARG A 65 7.47 -4.32 8.12
CA ARG A 65 8.55 -5.21 7.67
C ARG A 65 8.02 -6.45 6.96
N ARG A 66 6.95 -7.06 7.47
CA ARG A 66 6.31 -8.21 6.82
C ARG A 66 5.74 -7.83 5.46
N LEU A 67 5.05 -6.69 5.36
CA LEU A 67 4.48 -6.18 4.10
C LEU A 67 5.56 -5.82 3.08
N SER A 68 6.70 -5.28 3.53
CA SER A 68 7.87 -5.03 2.67
C SER A 68 8.41 -6.35 2.11
N GLY A 69 8.56 -7.36 2.96
CA GLY A 69 8.92 -8.73 2.55
C GLY A 69 7.92 -9.37 1.58
N GLU A 70 6.61 -9.17 1.78
CA GLU A 70 5.57 -9.62 0.83
C GLU A 70 5.73 -8.96 -0.53
N SER A 71 5.91 -7.63 -0.53
CA SER A 71 6.10 -6.83 -1.74
C SER A 71 7.31 -7.34 -2.55
N TYR A 72 8.42 -7.61 -1.86
CA TYR A 72 9.60 -8.24 -2.46
C TYR A 72 9.30 -9.63 -3.04
N ARG A 73 8.61 -10.50 -2.29
CA ARG A 73 8.28 -11.86 -2.74
C ARG A 73 7.42 -11.86 -4.00
N LEU A 74 6.39 -11.03 -4.06
CA LEU A 74 5.56 -10.88 -5.26
C LEU A 74 6.39 -10.34 -6.43
N ARG A 75 7.17 -9.28 -6.20
CA ARG A 75 8.00 -8.66 -7.25
C ARG A 75 9.02 -9.64 -7.86
N ALA A 76 9.63 -10.50 -7.04
CA ALA A 76 10.65 -11.45 -7.47
C ALA A 76 10.07 -12.78 -8.01
N GLY A 77 8.95 -13.25 -7.45
CA GLY A 77 8.35 -14.55 -7.76
C GLY A 77 7.21 -14.53 -8.77
N GLY A 78 6.69 -13.34 -9.10
CA GLY A 78 5.47 -13.17 -9.87
C GLY A 78 4.24 -12.98 -8.98
N PHE A 79 3.15 -12.50 -9.59
CA PHE A 79 1.93 -12.12 -8.87
C PHE A 79 0.69 -12.28 -9.75
N THR A 80 -0.44 -12.51 -9.11
CA THR A 80 -1.77 -12.32 -9.69
C THR A 80 -2.35 -10.96 -9.27
N ARG A 81 -3.41 -10.52 -9.94
CA ARG A 81 -4.10 -9.28 -9.55
C ARG A 81 -4.68 -9.36 -8.14
N GLU A 82 -5.22 -10.52 -7.78
CA GLU A 82 -5.78 -10.77 -6.45
C GLU A 82 -4.71 -10.57 -5.37
N GLN A 83 -3.52 -11.16 -5.55
CA GLN A 83 -2.41 -11.00 -4.60
C GLN A 83 -1.94 -9.53 -4.46
N LEU A 84 -1.92 -8.77 -5.56
CA LEU A 84 -1.61 -7.34 -5.51
C LEU A 84 -2.67 -6.56 -4.73
N LEU A 85 -3.94 -6.88 -4.92
CA LEU A 85 -5.05 -6.25 -4.22
C LEU A 85 -5.05 -6.61 -2.74
N ASP A 86 -4.84 -7.88 -2.39
CA ASP A 86 -4.74 -8.34 -1.00
C ASP A 86 -3.64 -7.58 -0.25
N LEU A 87 -2.45 -7.47 -0.84
CA LEU A 87 -1.35 -6.69 -0.30
C LEU A 87 -1.75 -5.21 -0.09
N ALA A 88 -2.30 -4.58 -1.12
CA ALA A 88 -2.68 -3.17 -1.07
C ALA A 88 -3.81 -2.89 -0.07
N PHE A 89 -4.75 -3.83 0.11
CA PHE A 89 -5.82 -3.74 1.10
C PHE A 89 -5.36 -4.04 2.52
N GLU A 90 -4.17 -4.62 2.71
CA GLU A 90 -3.60 -4.80 4.04
C GLU A 90 -2.89 -3.53 4.54
N ILE A 91 -2.50 -2.62 3.66
CA ILE A 91 -1.85 -1.36 4.04
C ILE A 91 -2.75 -0.50 4.94
N ARG A 92 -2.21 -0.09 6.09
CA ARG A 92 -2.87 0.80 7.07
C ARG A 92 -1.95 1.96 7.46
N PRO A 93 -2.51 3.14 7.76
CA PRO A 93 -1.71 4.24 8.29
C PRO A 93 -1.12 3.89 9.66
N VAL A 94 -0.03 4.56 10.02
CA VAL A 94 0.56 4.47 11.37
C VAL A 94 -0.45 4.96 12.40
N PHE A 95 -1.12 6.06 12.09
CA PHE A 95 -2.22 6.61 12.88
C PHE A 95 -3.41 7.00 12.00
N GLY A 96 -4.62 6.65 12.46
CA GLY A 96 -5.85 7.21 11.92
C GLY A 96 -6.17 8.54 12.59
N GLY A 97 -6.35 9.60 11.80
CA GLY A 97 -6.70 10.93 12.30
C GLY A 97 -5.48 11.85 12.49
N GLU A 98 -5.61 12.83 13.39
CA GLU A 98 -4.55 13.79 13.66
C GLU A 98 -3.36 13.12 14.37
N LEU A 99 -2.15 13.37 13.86
CA LEU A 99 -0.91 12.82 14.42
C LEU A 99 -0.48 13.62 15.67
N PRO A 100 -0.20 12.92 16.79
CA PRO A 100 0.50 13.53 17.92
C PRO A 100 1.83 14.16 17.47
N GLU A 101 2.21 15.27 18.13
CA GLU A 101 3.38 16.07 17.72
C GLU A 101 4.67 15.25 17.61
N ASP A 102 4.89 14.34 18.57
CA ASP A 102 6.09 13.51 18.65
C ASP A 102 6.21 12.46 17.54
N VAL A 103 5.15 12.23 16.76
CA VAL A 103 5.15 11.29 15.62
C VAL A 103 4.85 11.97 14.29
N ARG A 104 4.68 13.30 14.23
CA ARG A 104 4.39 14.02 12.96
C ARG A 104 5.42 13.78 11.87
N VAL A 105 6.65 13.46 12.23
CA VAL A 105 7.72 13.11 11.28
C VAL A 105 7.37 11.93 10.35
N VAL A 106 6.44 11.04 10.76
CA VAL A 106 6.00 9.91 9.94
C VAL A 106 4.97 10.30 8.87
N GLU A 107 4.32 11.46 8.99
CA GLU A 107 3.21 11.86 8.13
C GLU A 107 3.54 11.81 6.63
N PRO A 108 4.68 12.34 6.16
CA PRO A 108 4.98 12.34 4.73
C PRO A 108 5.13 10.92 4.15
N LEU A 109 5.73 10.01 4.93
CA LEU A 109 5.93 8.62 4.53
C LEU A 109 4.63 7.80 4.64
N GLN A 110 3.79 8.09 5.64
CA GLN A 110 2.45 7.52 5.73
C GLN A 110 1.61 7.90 4.50
N THR A 111 1.64 9.17 4.09
CA THR A 111 0.91 9.64 2.90
C THR A 111 1.42 8.93 1.65
N GLN A 112 2.73 8.87 1.44
CA GLN A 112 3.33 8.14 0.31
C GLN A 112 2.97 6.65 0.31
N LEU A 113 2.90 6.02 1.49
CA LEU A 113 2.54 4.61 1.63
C LEU A 113 1.09 4.37 1.16
N LEU A 114 0.17 5.24 1.58
CA LEU A 114 -1.25 5.14 1.20
C LEU A 114 -1.46 5.44 -0.28
N GLU A 115 -0.72 6.39 -0.84
CA GLU A 115 -0.73 6.69 -2.28
C GLU A 115 -0.22 5.49 -3.10
N ALA A 116 0.93 4.90 -2.72
CA ALA A 116 1.47 3.72 -3.38
C ALA A 116 0.49 2.52 -3.33
N ALA A 117 -0.18 2.32 -2.20
CA ALA A 117 -1.20 1.28 -2.08
C ALA A 117 -2.42 1.55 -2.99
N ALA A 118 -2.87 2.81 -3.07
CA ALA A 118 -3.99 3.20 -3.93
C ALA A 118 -3.65 3.03 -5.43
N GLU A 119 -2.41 3.32 -5.83
CA GLU A 119 -1.92 3.09 -7.19
C GLU A 119 -1.96 1.60 -7.58
N ILE A 120 -1.63 0.70 -6.65
CA ILE A 120 -1.71 -0.75 -6.88
C ILE A 120 -3.17 -1.18 -7.05
N GLN A 121 -4.11 -0.62 -6.29
CA GLN A 121 -5.54 -0.94 -6.41
C GLN A 121 -6.14 -0.49 -7.76
N GLY A 122 -5.59 0.57 -8.35
CA GLY A 122 -6.03 1.09 -9.64
C GLY A 122 -5.84 0.11 -10.80
N VAL A 123 -6.62 0.27 -11.86
CA VAL A 123 -6.41 -0.43 -13.14
C VAL A 123 -5.51 0.44 -14.01
N LEU A 124 -4.37 -0.11 -14.44
CA LEU A 124 -3.44 0.62 -15.31
C LEU A 124 -4.04 0.78 -16.71
N PRO A 125 -3.68 1.85 -17.46
CA PRO A 125 -4.17 2.05 -18.82
C PRO A 125 -3.92 0.84 -19.74
N GLY A 126 -2.75 0.22 -19.64
CA GLY A 126 -2.36 -0.96 -20.44
C GLY A 126 -3.08 -2.26 -20.06
N GLU A 127 -3.80 -2.30 -18.94
CA GLU A 127 -4.52 -3.49 -18.49
C GLU A 127 -5.99 -3.51 -18.96
N ARG A 128 -6.49 -2.41 -19.54
CA ARG A 128 -7.90 -2.31 -19.94
C ARG A 128 -8.16 -3.11 -21.23
N PRO A 129 -9.25 -3.90 -21.30
CA PRO A 129 -9.63 -4.59 -22.52
C PRO A 129 -10.00 -3.57 -23.61
N GLY A 130 -9.29 -3.56 -24.74
CA GLY A 130 -9.60 -2.73 -25.91
C GLY A 130 -8.72 -1.50 -26.13
N GLY A 131 -7.45 -1.52 -25.71
CA GLY A 131 -6.43 -0.59 -26.22
C GLY A 131 -6.19 -0.71 -27.71
#